data_AF-A0A924LA14-F1
#
_entry.id   AF-A0A924LA14-F1
#
_cell.length_a   1.000
_cell.length_b   1.000
_cell.length_c   1.000
_cell.angle_alpha   90.00
_cell.angle_beta   90.00
_cell.angle_gamma   90.00
#
_symmetry.space_group_name_H-M   'P 1'
#
loop_
_entity.id
_entity.type
_entity.pdbx_description
1 polymer ?
#
loop_
_entity_poly.entity_id
_entity_poly.type
_entity_poly.pdbx_seq_one_letter_code
_entity_poly.pdbx_strand_id
1 'polypeptide(L)'
;MTYSTPPPNLKSLEQRIRNLEADDMGSLRRQVTMAMVVVGQMLPEGAVKGGTAMALRYGRRESRFTQDLDAARVHPLSEFLDDFEASLN
;
A
#
# COMPACT_ATOMS: atom_id res chain seq x y z
N MET A 1 -17.96 -5.80 10.15
CA MET A 1 -17.18 -6.26 11.33
C MET A 1 -16.22 -5.15 11.72
N THR A 2 -16.10 -4.83 13.02
CA THR A 2 -15.23 -3.75 13.50
C THR A 2 -14.31 -4.31 14.58
N TYR A 3 -13.03 -3.93 14.56
CA TYR A 3 -12.03 -4.37 15.53
C TYR A 3 -11.60 -3.19 16.41
N SER A 4 -11.56 -3.38 17.73
CA SER A 4 -11.22 -2.31 18.71
C SER A 4 -9.73 -2.20 19.02
N THR A 5 -8.92 -3.18 18.62
CA THR A 5 -7.46 -3.22 18.83
C THR A 5 -6.75 -3.53 17.53
N PRO A 6 -5.46 -3.18 17.37
CA PRO A 6 -4.65 -3.64 16.24
C PRO A 6 -4.51 -5.18 16.22
N PRO A 7 -4.26 -5.81 15.04
CA PRO A 7 -3.93 -7.22 14.99
C PRO A 7 -2.56 -7.47 15.67
N PRO A 8 -2.46 -8.43 16.61
CA PRO A 8 -1.24 -8.65 17.39
C PRO A 8 -0.09 -9.33 16.61
N ASN A 9 -0.38 -9.87 15.43
CA ASN A 9 0.60 -10.56 14.57
C ASN A 9 0.08 -10.66 13.13
N LEU A 10 0.96 -11.09 12.22
CA LEU A 10 0.66 -11.25 10.80
C LEU A 10 -0.53 -12.19 10.55
N LYS A 11 -0.55 -13.35 11.21
CA LYS A 11 -1.65 -14.32 11.05
C LYS A 11 -3.00 -13.72 11.43
N SER A 12 -3.05 -12.90 12.49
CA SER A 12 -4.26 -12.18 12.87
C SER A 12 -4.62 -11.11 11.85
N LEU A 13 -3.64 -10.33 11.35
CA LEU A 13 -3.88 -9.32 10.32
C LEU A 13 -4.50 -9.94 9.06
N GLU A 14 -3.91 -11.02 8.55
CA GLU A 14 -4.40 -11.75 7.38
C GLU A 14 -5.82 -12.28 7.60
N GLN A 15 -6.08 -12.85 8.77
CA GLN A 15 -7.42 -13.35 9.09
C GLN A 15 -8.45 -12.22 9.15
N ARG A 16 -8.09 -11.06 9.72
CA ARG A 16 -8.97 -9.90 9.75
C ARG A 16 -9.22 -9.33 8.36
N ILE A 17 -8.24 -9.37 7.47
CA ILE A 17 -8.43 -9.01 6.05
C ILE A 17 -9.43 -9.97 5.39
N ARG A 18 -9.25 -11.29 5.55
CA ARG A 18 -10.18 -12.30 5.02
C ARG A 18 -11.61 -12.12 5.55
N ASN A 19 -11.77 -11.79 6.83
CA ASN A 19 -13.07 -11.54 7.42
C ASN A 19 -13.77 -10.27 6.87
N LEU A 20 -13.02 -9.34 6.26
CA LEU A 20 -13.55 -8.07 5.72
C LEU A 20 -13.91 -8.16 4.23
N GLU A 21 -13.51 -9.22 3.54
CA GLU A 21 -13.63 -9.35 2.09
C GLU A 21 -14.48 -10.57 1.73
N ALA A 22 -15.13 -10.52 0.57
CA ALA A 22 -16.04 -11.58 0.14
C ALA A 22 -15.30 -12.81 -0.42
N ASP A 23 -14.10 -12.60 -0.95
CA ASP A 23 -13.29 -13.63 -1.60
C ASP A 23 -11.77 -13.36 -1.43
N ASP A 24 -10.97 -14.31 -1.91
CA ASP A 24 -9.50 -14.24 -1.84
C ASP A 24 -8.93 -13.09 -2.68
N MET A 25 -9.60 -12.72 -3.77
CA MET A 25 -9.15 -11.63 -4.63
C MET A 25 -9.34 -10.26 -3.96
N GLY A 26 -10.48 -10.06 -3.29
CA GLY A 26 -10.74 -8.93 -2.42
C GLY A 26 -9.74 -8.85 -1.28
N SER A 27 -9.42 -10.00 -0.67
CA SER A 27 -8.40 -10.10 0.39
C SER A 27 -7.01 -9.69 -0.10
N LEU A 28 -6.57 -10.23 -1.24
CA LEU A 28 -5.29 -9.87 -1.87
C LEU A 28 -5.27 -8.38 -2.21
N ARG A 29 -6.33 -7.88 -2.84
CA ARG A 29 -6.45 -6.47 -3.18
C ARG A 29 -6.46 -5.59 -1.94
N ARG A 30 -7.06 -6.05 -0.83
CA ARG A 30 -7.02 -5.37 0.46
C ARG A 30 -5.59 -5.19 0.94
N GLN A 31 -4.88 -6.31 1.01
CA GLN A 31 -3.49 -6.41 1.46
C GLN A 31 -2.55 -5.56 0.61
N VAL A 32 -2.64 -5.66 -0.72
CA VAL A 32 -1.78 -4.91 -1.64
C VAL A 32 -1.94 -3.40 -1.47
N THR A 33 -3.16 -2.84 -1.45
CA THR A 33 -3.29 -1.38 -1.25
C THR A 33 -2.86 -0.96 0.15
N MET A 34 -3.03 -1.80 1.18
CA MET A 34 -2.50 -1.48 2.51
C MET A 34 -0.98 -1.40 2.48
N ALA A 35 -0.31 -2.37 1.87
CA ALA A 35 1.14 -2.36 1.69
C ALA A 35 1.60 -1.13 0.90
N MET A 36 0.89 -0.77 -0.18
CA MET A 36 1.19 0.43 -0.97
C MET A 36 1.08 1.73 -0.18
N VAL A 37 0.11 1.84 0.75
CA VAL A 37 0.01 3.00 1.65
C VAL A 37 1.21 3.05 2.58
N VAL A 38 1.57 1.92 3.20
CA VAL A 38 2.72 1.84 4.12
C VAL A 38 4.02 2.19 3.40
N VAL A 39 4.32 1.53 2.28
CA VAL A 39 5.54 1.81 1.50
C VAL A 39 5.52 3.24 0.94
N GLY A 40 4.34 3.73 0.54
CA GLY A 40 4.16 5.10 0.07
C GLY A 40 4.53 6.16 1.11
N GLN A 41 4.36 5.88 2.40
CA GLN A 41 4.77 6.76 3.50
C GLN A 41 6.29 6.74 3.74
N MET A 42 6.99 5.74 3.20
CA MET A 42 8.44 5.58 3.31
C MET A 42 9.16 6.16 2.09
N LEU A 43 8.43 6.55 1.03
CA LEU A 43 9.03 7.14 -0.15
C LEU A 43 9.61 8.54 0.17
N PRO A 44 10.82 8.85 -0.33
CA PRO A 44 11.35 10.21 -0.32
C PRO A 44 10.48 11.18 -1.12
N GLU A 45 10.86 12.46 -1.09
CA GLU A 45 10.13 13.52 -1.76
C GLU A 45 9.80 13.19 -3.23
N GLY A 46 8.52 13.30 -3.55
CA GLY A 46 7.99 12.89 -4.84
C GLY A 46 6.47 12.81 -4.86
N ALA A 47 5.94 12.19 -5.90
CA ALA A 47 4.50 12.00 -6.06
C ALA A 47 4.16 10.59 -6.53
N VAL A 48 3.26 9.92 -5.81
CA VAL A 48 2.69 8.64 -6.25
C VAL A 48 1.85 8.86 -7.52
N LYS A 49 2.12 8.06 -8.55
CA LYS A 49 1.46 8.13 -9.86
C LYS A 49 0.88 6.78 -10.30
N GLY A 50 0.36 6.72 -11.52
CA GLY A 50 -0.13 5.47 -12.11
C GLY A 50 -1.38 4.89 -11.42
N GLY A 51 -1.52 3.57 -11.49
CA GLY A 51 -2.70 2.85 -11.00
C GLY A 51 -2.91 3.00 -9.49
N THR A 52 -1.83 3.01 -8.71
CA THR A 52 -1.90 3.15 -7.25
C THR A 52 -2.40 4.53 -6.86
N ALA A 53 -1.97 5.56 -7.56
CA ALA A 53 -2.47 6.92 -7.35
C ALA A 53 -3.98 7.05 -7.66
N MET A 54 -4.50 6.29 -8.63
CA MET A 54 -5.94 6.21 -8.90
C MET A 54 -6.68 5.43 -7.81
N ALA A 55 -6.13 4.30 -7.35
CA ALA A 55 -6.70 3.49 -6.29
C ALA A 55 -6.78 4.24 -4.95
N LEU A 56 -5.80 5.09 -4.63
CA LEU A 56 -5.81 5.94 -3.44
C LEU A 56 -6.87 7.04 -3.51
N ARG A 57 -7.12 7.61 -4.70
CA ARG A 57 -8.07 8.72 -4.88
C ARG A 57 -9.53 8.26 -4.99
N TYR A 58 -9.78 7.23 -5.79
CA TYR A 58 -11.13 6.78 -6.13
C TYR A 58 -11.54 5.51 -5.38
N GLY A 59 -10.62 4.91 -4.63
CA GLY A 59 -10.85 3.65 -3.96
C GLY A 59 -10.83 2.46 -4.91
N ARG A 60 -10.87 1.26 -4.32
CA ARG A 60 -10.69 -0.02 -5.03
C ARG A 60 -11.87 -0.38 -5.93
N ARG A 61 -13.09 0.08 -5.63
CA ARG A 61 -14.26 -0.26 -6.46
C ARG A 61 -14.24 0.46 -7.82
N GLU A 62 -13.74 1.70 -7.83
CA GLU A 62 -13.76 2.58 -9.00
C GLU A 62 -12.42 2.59 -9.77
N SER A 63 -11.43 1.80 -9.33
CA SER A 63 -10.11 1.71 -9.97
C SER A 63 -9.83 0.29 -10.46
N ARG A 64 -8.92 0.15 -11.44
CA ARG A 64 -8.32 -1.15 -11.78
C ARG A 64 -7.49 -1.69 -10.61
N PHE A 65 -7.34 -3.01 -10.53
CA PHE A 65 -6.32 -3.62 -9.68
C PHE A 65 -4.92 -3.27 -10.21
N THR A 66 -4.00 -3.00 -9.29
CA THR A 66 -2.62 -2.58 -9.56
C THR A 66 -1.72 -3.30 -8.57
N GLN A 67 -0.54 -3.71 -9.03
CA GLN A 67 0.45 -4.41 -8.21
C GLN A 67 1.70 -3.55 -7.98
N ASP A 68 1.87 -2.49 -8.76
CA ASP A 68 3.06 -1.65 -8.73
C ASP A 68 2.81 -0.35 -7.96
N LEU A 69 3.83 0.15 -7.26
CA LEU A 69 3.85 1.47 -6.67
C LEU A 69 4.75 2.38 -7.52
N ASP A 70 4.13 3.14 -8.41
CA ASP A 70 4.86 4.12 -9.21
C ASP A 70 5.01 5.45 -8.47
N ALA A 71 6.22 6.00 -8.47
CA ALA A 71 6.48 7.34 -7.96
C ALA A 71 7.29 8.17 -8.98
N ALA A 72 6.96 9.46 -9.06
CA ALA A 72 7.83 10.46 -9.68
C ALA A 72 8.79 11.00 -8.61
N ARG A 73 10.08 11.02 -8.94
CA ARG A 73 11.17 11.49 -8.07
C ARG A 73 11.53 12.93 -8.43
N VAL A 74 11.80 13.76 -7.43
CA VAL A 74 12.37 15.10 -7.64
C VAL A 74 13.90 15.02 -7.75
N HIS A 75 14.50 14.16 -6.92
CA HIS A 75 15.94 13.98 -6.81
C HIS A 75 16.51 12.94 -7.80
N PRO A 76 17.82 12.97 -8.08
CA PRO A 76 18.51 11.91 -8.81
C PRO A 76 18.26 10.52 -8.22
N LEU A 77 18.43 9.47 -9.04
CA LEU A 77 18.08 8.12 -8.63
C LEU A 77 18.90 7.64 -7.42
N SER A 78 20.20 7.96 -7.38
CA SER A 78 21.07 7.55 -6.28
C SER A 78 20.61 8.10 -4.93
N GLU A 79 20.38 9.41 -4.85
CA GLU A 79 19.91 10.08 -3.63
C GLU A 79 18.54 9.54 -3.19
N PHE A 80 17.62 9.35 -4.15
CA PHE A 80 16.33 8.74 -3.84
C PHE A 80 16.45 7.32 -3.26
N LEU A 81 17.39 6.51 -3.75
CA LEU A 81 17.59 5.16 -3.23
C LEU A 81 18.19 5.19 -1.82
N ASP A 82 19.18 6.06 -1.58
CA ASP A 82 19.80 6.21 -0.26
C ASP A 82 18.77 6.65 0.80
N ASP A 83 17.95 7.65 0.49
CA ASP A 83 16.89 8.14 1.39
C ASP A 83 15.77 7.11 1.60
N PHE A 84 15.42 6.37 0.54
CA PHE A 84 14.42 5.32 0.64
C PHE A 84 14.93 4.18 1.52
N GLU A 85 16.18 3.76 1.36
CA GLU A 85 16.82 2.74 2.21
C GLU A 85 16.90 3.19 3.67
N ALA A 86 17.23 4.45 3.93
CA ALA A 86 17.22 5.01 5.28
C ALA A 86 15.83 4.96 5.94
N SER A 87 14.75 5.07 5.16
CA SER A 87 13.37 5.01 5.65
C SER A 87 12.88 3.58 5.94
N LEU A 88 13.59 2.55 5.47
CA LEU A 88 13.24 1.13 5.66
C LEU A 88 13.83 0.53 6.95
N ASN A 89 14.76 1.22 7.62
CA ASN A 89 15.45 0.78 8.84
C ASN A 89 14.81 1.35 10.11
#